data_AF-A0A1V3WLB8-F1
#
_entry.id   AF-A0A1V3WLB8-F1
#
_cell.length_a   1.000
_cell.length_b   1.000
_cell.length_c   1.000
_cell.angle_alpha   90.00
_cell.angle_beta   90.00
_cell.angle_gamma   90.00
#
_symmetry.space_group_name_H-M   'P 1'
#
loop_
_entity.id
_entity.type
_entity.pdbx_description
1 polymer ?
#
loop_
_entity_poly.entity_id
_entity_poly.type
_entity_poly.pdbx_seq_one_letter_code
_entity_poly.pdbx_strand_id
1 'polypeptide(L)'
;MSFAGRNWWVAVEDIGRLRDGVGAAVPVGLPATFTEEVADPLGELLGRYARTHTPFTTAEAAARFGLGLRVTTDVLGRLAGDGRLVRGDFVVAAAPGGVGSQQWCDAEVLRILRRRSLAALRAQVEPVSTTAYGRFLPEWHHVGATDTGGVDRLAAVIDQLAGARIPASALEPLVLARESATIHRRCSTSCSPAARSSGRAPG
;
A
#
# COMPACT_ATOMS: atom_id res chain seq x y z
N MET A 1 5.47 -34.09 -15.96
CA MET A 1 6.47 -33.78 -17.01
C MET A 1 7.74 -33.27 -16.34
N SER A 2 8.94 -33.57 -16.86
CA SER A 2 10.21 -33.10 -16.28
C SER A 2 10.81 -31.98 -17.11
N PHE A 3 11.14 -30.85 -16.48
CA PHE A 3 11.91 -29.74 -17.06
C PHE A 3 12.51 -28.89 -15.95
N ALA A 4 13.56 -28.10 -16.26
CA ALA A 4 14.28 -27.29 -15.28
C ALA A 4 14.80 -28.11 -14.06
N GLY A 5 15.20 -29.36 -14.30
CA GLY A 5 15.68 -30.27 -13.24
C GLY A 5 14.62 -30.74 -12.23
N ARG A 6 13.32 -30.53 -12.50
CA ARG A 6 12.23 -30.90 -11.58
C ARG A 6 11.05 -31.52 -12.34
N ASN A 7 10.22 -32.28 -11.59
CA ASN A 7 8.95 -32.80 -12.09
C ASN A 7 7.81 -31.81 -11.80
N TRP A 8 6.99 -31.57 -12.81
CA TRP A 8 5.86 -30.65 -12.78
C TRP A 8 4.56 -31.32 -13.24
N TRP A 9 3.46 -30.92 -12.61
CA TRP A 9 2.12 -31.09 -13.15
C TRP A 9 1.82 -29.96 -14.13
N VAL A 10 1.38 -30.31 -15.33
CA VAL A 10 1.09 -29.36 -16.39
C VAL A 10 -0.22 -29.77 -17.05
N ALA A 11 -1.02 -28.78 -17.43
CA ALA A 11 -2.17 -28.95 -18.29
C ALA A 11 -1.74 -29.52 -19.66
N VAL A 12 -2.57 -30.39 -20.23
CA VAL A 12 -2.26 -31.12 -21.47
C VAL A 12 -2.13 -30.16 -22.67
N GLU A 13 -2.86 -29.05 -22.62
CA GLU A 13 -2.92 -28.00 -23.63
C GLU A 13 -1.60 -27.23 -23.77
N ASP A 14 -0.73 -27.30 -22.76
CA ASP A 14 0.57 -26.61 -22.76
C ASP A 14 1.71 -27.51 -23.24
N ILE A 15 1.44 -28.77 -23.62
CA ILE A 15 2.47 -29.71 -24.05
C ILE A 15 3.22 -29.23 -25.29
N GLY A 16 2.52 -28.75 -26.33
CA GLY A 16 3.17 -28.19 -27.52
C GLY A 16 4.09 -27.02 -27.18
N ARG A 17 3.63 -26.10 -26.33
CA ARG A 17 4.42 -24.94 -25.85
C ARG A 17 5.66 -25.36 -25.08
N LEU A 18 5.55 -26.36 -24.21
CA LEU A 18 6.66 -26.86 -23.41
C LEU A 18 7.65 -27.68 -24.24
N ARG A 19 7.18 -28.45 -25.21
CA ARG A 19 8.02 -29.13 -26.19
C ARG A 19 8.85 -28.11 -26.96
N ASP A 20 8.19 -27.12 -27.56
CA ASP A 20 8.84 -26.18 -28.47
C ASP A 20 9.66 -25.11 -27.72
N GLY A 21 9.23 -24.74 -26.51
CA GLY A 21 9.88 -23.70 -25.72
C GLY A 21 11.03 -24.20 -24.84
N VAL A 22 10.86 -25.32 -24.14
CA VAL A 22 11.85 -25.82 -23.16
C VAL A 22 12.36 -27.23 -23.46
N GLY A 23 11.99 -27.81 -24.60
CA GLY A 23 12.43 -29.15 -25.00
C GLY A 23 11.83 -30.27 -24.15
N ALA A 24 10.67 -30.05 -23.51
CA ALA A 24 10.08 -31.05 -22.64
C ALA A 24 9.58 -32.27 -23.45
N ALA A 25 9.89 -33.47 -22.95
CA ALA A 25 9.52 -34.72 -23.63
C ALA A 25 8.00 -34.94 -23.65
N VAL A 26 7.44 -35.14 -24.85
CA VAL A 26 6.00 -35.39 -25.05
C VAL A 26 5.68 -36.86 -24.74
N PRO A 27 4.69 -37.15 -23.87
CA PRO A 27 4.24 -38.51 -23.62
C PRO A 27 3.65 -39.17 -24.88
N VAL A 28 3.83 -40.48 -25.01
CA VAL A 28 3.22 -41.27 -26.10
C VAL A 28 1.69 -41.35 -25.93
N GLY A 29 0.96 -41.39 -27.05
CA GLY A 29 -0.49 -41.51 -27.06
C GLY A 29 -1.26 -40.19 -26.93
N LEU A 30 -0.58 -39.04 -27.03
CA LEU A 30 -1.23 -37.74 -27.01
C LEU A 30 -1.87 -37.40 -28.37
N PRO A 31 -3.13 -36.90 -28.40
CA PRO A 31 -3.73 -36.41 -29.65
C PRO A 31 -2.90 -35.31 -30.30
N ALA A 32 -2.81 -35.35 -31.64
CA ALA A 32 -1.99 -34.42 -32.43
C ALA A 32 -2.36 -32.94 -32.20
N THR A 33 -3.63 -32.66 -31.88
CA THR A 33 -4.14 -31.31 -31.57
C THR A 33 -3.38 -30.62 -30.43
N PHE A 34 -2.85 -31.37 -29.45
CA PHE A 34 -2.08 -30.78 -28.35
C PHE A 34 -0.59 -30.58 -28.67
N THR A 35 -0.17 -31.03 -29.85
CA THR A 35 1.23 -30.99 -30.33
C THR A 35 1.39 -30.15 -31.60
N GLU A 36 0.34 -29.41 -31.98
CA GLU A 36 0.37 -28.45 -33.08
C GLU A 36 1.46 -27.39 -32.85
N GLU A 37 1.96 -26.84 -33.96
CA GLU A 37 3.03 -25.86 -33.95
C GLU A 37 2.59 -24.56 -33.26
N VAL A 38 3.42 -24.07 -32.34
CA VAL A 38 3.19 -22.82 -31.64
C VAL A 38 4.12 -21.75 -32.19
N ALA A 39 3.57 -20.63 -32.65
CA ALA A 39 4.34 -19.55 -33.27
C ALA A 39 5.35 -18.87 -32.32
N ASP A 40 4.99 -18.66 -31.05
CA ASP A 40 5.87 -18.06 -30.04
C ASP A 40 5.75 -18.81 -28.69
N PRO A 41 6.36 -20.01 -28.58
CA PRO A 41 6.18 -20.86 -27.40
C PRO A 41 6.72 -20.19 -26.12
N LEU A 42 7.87 -19.54 -26.20
CA LEU A 42 8.48 -18.85 -25.05
C LEU A 42 7.67 -17.62 -24.63
N GLY A 43 7.22 -16.79 -25.57
CA GLY A 43 6.40 -15.62 -25.25
C GLY A 43 5.00 -15.98 -24.75
N GLU A 44 4.44 -17.10 -25.17
CA GLU A 44 3.20 -17.63 -24.60
C GLU A 44 3.37 -18.17 -23.18
N LEU A 45 4.42 -18.96 -22.92
CA LEU A 45 4.73 -19.48 -21.58
C LEU A 45 5.01 -18.35 -20.59
N LEU A 46 5.90 -17.42 -20.95
CA LEU A 46 6.24 -16.28 -20.10
C LEU A 46 5.07 -15.31 -19.93
N GLY A 47 4.25 -15.12 -20.97
CA GLY A 47 3.02 -14.34 -20.87
C GLY A 47 1.98 -14.95 -19.92
N ARG A 48 1.82 -16.28 -19.94
CA ARG A 48 0.95 -17.00 -18.99
C ARG A 48 1.48 -16.90 -17.56
N TYR A 49 2.79 -17.07 -17.40
CA TYR A 49 3.46 -16.91 -16.11
C TYR A 49 3.22 -15.51 -15.53
N ALA A 50 3.39 -14.46 -16.33
CA ALA A 50 3.17 -13.08 -15.90
C ALA A 50 1.73 -12.79 -15.46
N ARG A 51 0.71 -13.39 -16.08
CA ARG A 51 -0.68 -13.19 -15.64
C ARG A 51 -1.00 -13.75 -14.25
N THR A 52 -0.17 -14.65 -13.73
CA THR A 52 -0.43 -15.38 -12.48
C THR A 52 0.62 -15.13 -11.39
N HIS A 53 1.84 -14.74 -11.76
CA HIS A 53 2.99 -14.64 -10.85
C HIS A 53 3.62 -13.24 -10.91
N THR A 54 2.82 -12.18 -10.75
CA THR A 54 3.34 -10.81 -10.79
C THR A 54 3.31 -10.12 -9.44
N PRO A 55 4.33 -9.31 -9.12
CA PRO A 55 5.56 -9.03 -9.88
C PRO A 55 6.64 -10.12 -9.74
N PHE A 56 7.51 -10.27 -10.76
CA PHE A 56 8.61 -11.25 -10.77
C PHE A 56 9.89 -10.69 -11.43
N THR A 57 11.03 -11.29 -11.14
CA THR A 57 12.34 -10.98 -11.73
C THR A 57 12.67 -11.88 -12.91
N THR A 58 13.59 -11.45 -13.78
CA THR A 58 14.08 -12.30 -14.88
C THR A 58 14.65 -13.63 -14.35
N ALA A 59 15.32 -13.62 -13.20
CA ALA A 59 15.92 -14.80 -12.60
C ALA A 59 14.87 -15.83 -12.16
N GLU A 60 13.76 -15.39 -11.59
CA GLU A 60 12.65 -16.27 -11.18
C GLU A 60 11.99 -16.95 -12.39
N ALA A 61 11.73 -16.18 -13.46
CA ALA A 61 11.18 -16.73 -14.69
C ALA A 61 12.15 -17.73 -15.36
N ALA A 62 13.44 -17.38 -15.41
CA ALA A 62 14.48 -18.27 -15.94
C ALA A 62 14.56 -19.58 -15.15
N ALA A 63 14.59 -19.51 -13.82
CA ALA A 63 14.62 -20.67 -12.94
C ALA A 63 13.33 -21.52 -13.00
N ARG A 64 12.18 -20.89 -13.25
CA ARG A 64 10.88 -21.59 -13.36
C ARG A 64 10.84 -22.54 -14.56
N PHE A 65 11.39 -22.09 -15.69
CA PHE A 65 11.35 -22.81 -16.98
C PHE A 65 12.67 -23.48 -17.37
N GLY A 66 13.76 -23.23 -16.64
CA GLY A 66 15.09 -23.78 -16.95
C GLY A 66 15.75 -23.09 -18.13
N LEU A 67 15.42 -21.82 -18.36
CA LEU A 67 15.90 -21.01 -19.47
C LEU A 67 17.17 -20.25 -19.08
N GLY A 68 18.03 -19.96 -20.07
CA GLY A 68 19.16 -19.06 -19.88
C GLY A 68 18.70 -17.62 -19.60
N LEU A 69 19.38 -16.92 -18.68
CA LEU A 69 18.98 -15.56 -18.26
C LEU A 69 18.91 -14.58 -19.44
N ARG A 70 19.82 -14.69 -20.42
CA ARG A 70 19.83 -13.85 -21.62
C ARG A 70 18.60 -14.07 -22.49
N VAL A 71 18.28 -15.33 -22.80
CA VAL A 71 17.07 -15.70 -23.58
C VAL A 71 15.81 -15.19 -22.90
N THR A 72 15.70 -15.39 -21.59
CA THR A 72 14.56 -14.89 -20.80
C THR A 72 14.48 -13.37 -20.84
N THR A 73 15.61 -12.67 -20.70
CA THR A 73 15.66 -11.19 -20.79
C THR A 73 15.18 -10.69 -22.15
N ASP A 74 15.63 -11.32 -23.23
CA ASP A 74 15.29 -10.93 -24.60
C ASP A 74 13.79 -11.11 -24.87
N VAL A 75 13.22 -12.26 -24.46
CA VAL A 75 11.77 -12.52 -24.64
C VAL A 75 10.93 -11.58 -23.78
N LEU A 76 11.29 -11.37 -22.51
CA LEU A 76 10.57 -10.41 -21.65
C LEU A 76 10.70 -8.98 -22.19
N GLY A 77 11.86 -8.62 -22.75
CA GLY A 77 12.10 -7.34 -23.42
C GLY A 77 11.19 -7.14 -24.63
N ARG A 78 11.05 -8.16 -25.48
CA ARG A 78 10.12 -8.15 -26.63
C ARG A 78 8.67 -8.01 -26.17
N LEU A 79 8.25 -8.81 -25.18
CA LEU A 79 6.89 -8.72 -24.63
C LEU A 79 6.59 -7.35 -24.01
N ALA A 80 7.59 -6.68 -23.44
CA ALA A 80 7.44 -5.31 -22.96
C ALA A 80 7.39 -4.29 -24.11
N GLY A 81 8.16 -4.50 -25.18
CA GLY A 81 8.05 -3.73 -26.43
C GLY A 81 6.65 -3.82 -27.05
N ASP A 82 6.03 -5.00 -26.98
CA ASP A 82 4.65 -5.24 -27.43
C ASP A 82 3.58 -4.71 -26.46
N GLY A 83 3.98 -4.07 -25.35
CA GLY A 83 3.08 -3.52 -24.34
C GLY A 83 2.37 -4.57 -23.47
N ARG A 84 2.73 -5.85 -23.59
CA ARG A 84 2.14 -6.94 -22.78
C ARG A 84 2.71 -6.97 -21.36
N LEU A 85 3.98 -6.61 -21.21
CA LEU A 85 4.66 -6.50 -19.92
C LEU A 85 5.11 -5.07 -19.65
N VAL A 86 5.16 -4.72 -18.36
CA VAL A 86 5.72 -3.48 -17.85
C VAL A 86 6.95 -3.82 -17.04
N ARG A 87 8.04 -3.13 -17.33
CA ARG A 87 9.31 -3.20 -16.60
C ARG A 87 9.36 -2.11 -15.54
N GLY A 88 9.80 -2.43 -14.33
CA GLY A 88 9.99 -1.43 -13.27
C GLY A 88 10.32 -2.06 -11.91
N ASP A 89 10.35 -1.23 -10.88
CA ASP A 89 10.51 -1.66 -9.48
C ASP A 89 9.14 -1.63 -8.80
N PHE A 90 8.54 -2.80 -8.57
CA PHE A 90 7.16 -2.92 -8.05
C PHE A 90 7.12 -3.30 -6.57
N VAL A 91 8.03 -4.17 -6.13
CA VAL A 91 8.14 -4.59 -4.72
C VAL A 91 9.56 -4.45 -4.23
N VAL A 92 9.69 -3.87 -3.03
CA VAL A 92 10.97 -3.68 -2.33
C VAL A 92 11.47 -4.99 -1.71
N ALA A 93 10.59 -5.99 -1.57
CA ALA A 93 10.87 -7.24 -0.88
C ALA A 93 11.00 -8.42 -1.85
N ALA A 94 12.19 -8.65 -2.39
CA ALA A 94 12.63 -9.98 -2.83
C ALA A 94 14.17 -10.06 -2.84
N ALA A 95 14.70 -10.71 -1.79
CA ALA A 95 16.07 -11.23 -1.62
C ALA A 95 17.23 -10.24 -1.31
N PRO A 96 18.23 -10.67 -0.50
CA PRO A 96 19.40 -9.87 -0.17
C PRO A 96 20.29 -9.76 -1.42
N GLY A 97 20.35 -8.55 -2.00
CA GLY A 97 21.10 -8.32 -3.23
C GLY A 97 20.81 -7.02 -3.99
N GLY A 98 19.88 -6.18 -3.53
CA GLY A 98 19.84 -4.78 -3.94
C GLY A 98 18.44 -4.20 -4.11
N VAL A 99 18.30 -2.96 -3.64
CA VAL A 99 17.34 -2.01 -4.18
C VAL A 99 17.55 -1.93 -5.71
N GLY A 100 16.51 -2.19 -6.51
CA GLY A 100 16.57 -2.03 -7.97
C GLY A 100 16.84 -3.29 -8.80
N SER A 101 16.46 -4.49 -8.33
CA SER A 101 16.38 -5.63 -9.26
C SER A 101 15.18 -5.46 -10.18
N GLN A 102 15.44 -5.27 -11.47
CA GLN A 102 14.43 -5.02 -12.48
C GLN A 102 13.34 -6.12 -12.48
N GLN A 103 12.11 -5.72 -12.19
CA GLN A 103 10.95 -6.61 -12.18
C GLN A 103 10.05 -6.40 -13.39
N TRP A 104 9.21 -7.40 -13.63
CA TRP A 104 8.25 -7.47 -14.70
C TRP A 104 6.86 -7.68 -14.14
N CYS A 105 5.89 -6.98 -14.73
CA CYS A 105 4.49 -7.11 -14.42
C CYS A 105 3.66 -7.19 -15.70
N ASP A 106 2.60 -7.98 -15.72
CA ASP A 106 1.64 -7.98 -16.82
C ASP A 106 0.90 -6.64 -16.83
N ALA A 107 0.78 -6.01 -18.00
CA ALA A 107 0.24 -4.66 -18.12
C ALA A 107 -1.24 -4.59 -17.68
N GLU A 108 -2.02 -5.62 -18.01
CA GLU A 108 -3.44 -5.69 -17.69
C GLU A 108 -3.64 -6.00 -16.20
N VAL A 109 -2.86 -6.94 -15.64
CA VAL A 109 -2.88 -7.23 -14.20
C VAL A 109 -2.51 -5.98 -13.39
N LEU A 110 -1.43 -5.28 -13.78
CA LEU A 110 -1.02 -4.05 -13.10
C LEU A 110 -2.10 -2.97 -13.14
N ARG A 111 -2.79 -2.83 -14.29
CA ARG A 111 -3.89 -1.89 -14.46
C ARG A 111 -5.07 -2.23 -13.54
N ILE A 112 -5.44 -3.50 -13.45
CA ILE A 112 -6.51 -3.98 -12.55
C ILE A 112 -6.13 -3.70 -11.10
N LEU A 113 -4.90 -4.04 -10.70
CA LEU A 113 -4.40 -3.83 -9.34
C LEU A 113 -4.45 -2.34 -8.98
N ARG A 114 -3.86 -1.46 -9.80
CA ARG A 114 -3.89 0.00 -9.57
C ARG A 114 -5.31 0.53 -9.38
N ARG A 115 -6.23 0.14 -10.27
CA ARG A 115 -7.64 0.57 -10.19
C ARG A 115 -8.30 0.08 -8.90
N ARG A 116 -8.11 -1.18 -8.53
CA ARG A 116 -8.70 -1.77 -7.31
C ARG A 116 -8.12 -1.15 -6.04
N SER A 117 -6.80 -0.96 -5.98
CA SER A 117 -6.13 -0.29 -4.86
C SER A 117 -6.64 1.14 -4.69
N LEU A 118 -6.79 1.88 -5.79
CA LEU A 118 -7.28 3.25 -5.75
C LEU A 118 -8.77 3.31 -5.35
N ALA A 119 -9.60 2.40 -5.86
CA ALA A 119 -11.00 2.29 -5.44
C ALA A 119 -11.12 1.97 -3.95
N ALA A 120 -10.29 1.07 -3.43
CA ALA A 120 -10.26 0.75 -2.00
C ALA A 120 -9.83 1.94 -1.14
N LEU A 121 -8.84 2.73 -1.57
CA LEU A 121 -8.44 3.96 -0.89
C LEU A 121 -9.53 5.03 -0.94
N ARG A 122 -10.23 5.17 -2.08
CA ARG A 122 -11.39 6.09 -2.18
C ARG A 122 -12.53 5.68 -1.27
N ALA A 123 -12.84 4.39 -1.19
CA ALA A 123 -13.88 3.87 -0.32
C ALA A 123 -13.62 4.15 1.17
N GLN A 124 -12.35 4.24 1.59
CA GLN A 124 -11.99 4.64 2.97
C GLN A 124 -12.34 6.09 3.29
N VAL A 125 -12.55 6.94 2.27
CA VAL A 125 -12.86 8.37 2.40
C VAL A 125 -14.29 8.68 1.91
N GLU A 126 -15.09 7.65 1.61
CA GLU A 126 -16.45 7.82 1.12
C GLU A 126 -17.31 8.57 2.16
N PRO A 127 -18.14 9.55 1.77
CA PRO A 127 -18.98 10.32 2.68
C PRO A 127 -19.80 9.42 3.60
N VAL A 128 -19.67 9.69 4.90
CA VAL A 128 -20.51 9.09 5.94
C VAL A 128 -21.95 9.62 5.83
N SER A 129 -22.92 8.83 6.30
CA SER A 129 -24.31 9.30 6.35
C SER A 129 -24.44 10.54 7.24
N THR A 130 -25.40 11.41 6.94
CA THR A 130 -25.67 12.62 7.74
C THR A 130 -25.92 12.29 9.22
N THR A 131 -26.55 11.16 9.50
CA THR A 131 -26.78 10.66 10.86
C THR A 131 -25.47 10.25 11.56
N ALA A 132 -24.58 9.53 10.85
CA ALA A 132 -23.27 9.16 11.40
C ALA A 132 -22.42 10.40 11.66
N TYR A 133 -22.43 11.36 10.74
CA TYR A 133 -21.76 12.65 10.90
C TYR A 133 -22.32 13.45 12.08
N GLY A 134 -23.65 13.50 12.21
CA GLY A 134 -24.34 14.19 13.31
C GLY A 134 -24.07 13.58 14.69
N ARG A 135 -23.80 12.27 14.77
CA ARG A 135 -23.36 11.62 16.02
C ARG A 135 -21.88 11.91 16.32
N PHE A 136 -21.04 11.91 15.31
CA PHE A 136 -19.59 12.13 15.45
C PHE A 136 -19.24 13.57 15.83
N LEU A 137 -19.86 14.57 15.18
CA LEU A 137 -19.50 15.99 15.33
C LEU A 137 -19.54 16.49 16.79
N PRO A 138 -20.60 16.26 17.57
CA PRO A 138 -20.67 16.73 18.96
C PRO A 138 -19.62 16.06 19.85
N GLU A 139 -19.36 14.77 19.66
CA GLU A 139 -18.35 14.02 20.40
C GLU A 139 -16.94 14.52 20.05
N TRP A 140 -16.66 14.69 18.76
CA TRP A 140 -15.39 15.23 18.26
C TRP A 140 -15.13 16.65 18.77
N HIS A 141 -16.14 17.51 18.80
CA HIS A 141 -16.04 18.87 19.38
C HIS A 141 -16.17 18.90 20.92
N HIS A 142 -16.25 17.75 21.58
CA HIS A 142 -16.43 17.63 23.02
C HIS A 142 -17.62 18.45 23.58
N VAL A 143 -18.71 18.57 22.80
CA VAL A 143 -19.93 19.27 23.19
C VAL A 143 -20.64 18.45 24.27
N GLY A 144 -20.82 19.03 25.46
CA GLY A 144 -21.41 18.34 26.62
C GLY A 144 -20.39 17.62 27.51
N ALA A 145 -19.09 17.65 27.18
CA ALA A 145 -18.05 17.17 28.09
C ALA A 145 -18.00 18.05 29.36
N THR A 146 -18.00 17.43 30.53
CA THR A 146 -17.94 18.09 31.85
C THR A 146 -16.53 18.51 32.27
N ASP A 147 -15.51 18.14 31.49
CA ASP A 147 -14.12 18.48 31.76
C ASP A 147 -13.85 19.97 31.53
N THR A 148 -13.75 20.68 32.65
CA THR A 148 -13.76 22.14 32.75
C THR A 148 -12.36 22.73 32.65
N GLY A 149 -11.82 22.71 31.43
CA GLY A 149 -10.72 23.60 30.98
C GLY A 149 -9.34 23.36 31.60
N GLY A 150 -8.32 23.99 31.01
CA GLY A 150 -6.91 23.87 31.42
C GLY A 150 -5.97 23.82 30.22
N VAL A 151 -4.67 23.70 30.50
CA VAL A 151 -3.60 23.68 29.48
C VAL A 151 -3.69 22.42 28.61
N ASP A 152 -3.98 21.26 29.21
CA ASP A 152 -4.11 19.99 28.45
C ASP A 152 -5.30 20.00 27.49
N ARG A 153 -6.42 20.65 27.89
CA ARG A 153 -7.57 20.84 27.00
C ARG A 153 -7.25 21.81 25.86
N LEU A 154 -6.50 22.87 26.14
CA LEU A 154 -6.04 23.80 25.09
C LEU A 154 -5.13 23.07 24.08
N ALA A 155 -4.20 22.22 24.55
CA ALA A 155 -3.36 21.41 23.67
C ALA A 155 -4.20 20.48 22.79
N ALA A 156 -5.18 19.78 23.35
CA ALA A 156 -6.09 18.93 22.58
C ALA A 156 -6.90 19.70 21.53
N VAL A 157 -7.38 20.92 21.85
CA VAL A 157 -8.08 21.79 20.90
C VAL A 157 -7.15 22.28 19.79
N ILE A 158 -5.89 22.60 20.12
CA ILE A 158 -4.87 22.99 19.12
C ILE A 158 -4.60 21.81 18.16
N ASP A 159 -4.42 20.60 18.69
CA ASP A 159 -4.23 19.39 17.87
C ASP A 159 -5.45 19.10 16.98
N GLN A 160 -6.66 19.32 17.50
CA GLN A 160 -7.90 19.16 16.76
C GLN A 160 -8.06 20.17 15.62
N LEU A 161 -7.58 21.40 15.82
CA LEU A 161 -7.63 22.49 14.83
C LEU A 161 -6.41 22.51 13.89
N ALA A 162 -5.42 21.64 14.11
CA ALA A 162 -4.23 21.57 13.28
C ALA A 162 -4.60 21.32 11.81
N GLY A 163 -4.21 22.24 10.92
CA GLY A 163 -4.53 22.18 9.50
C GLY A 163 -5.84 22.87 9.08
N ALA A 164 -6.64 23.38 10.03
CA ALA A 164 -7.81 24.20 9.72
C ALA A 164 -7.39 25.56 9.13
N ARG A 165 -8.09 26.00 8.08
CA ARG A 165 -7.88 27.35 7.50
C ARG A 165 -8.63 28.39 8.31
N ILE A 166 -7.97 28.97 9.30
CA ILE A 166 -8.51 30.01 10.18
C ILE A 166 -7.60 31.24 10.10
N PRO A 167 -8.13 32.46 9.92
CA PRO A 167 -7.31 33.66 9.99
C PRO A 167 -6.78 33.87 11.41
N ALA A 168 -5.49 34.19 11.55
CA ALA A 168 -4.84 34.32 12.86
C ALA A 168 -5.54 35.32 13.79
N SER A 169 -6.12 36.39 13.24
CA SER A 169 -6.86 37.41 14.00
C SER A 169 -8.17 36.90 14.61
N ALA A 170 -8.73 35.78 14.12
CA ALA A 170 -9.95 35.16 14.64
C ALA A 170 -9.68 34.03 15.63
N LEU A 171 -8.47 33.45 15.59
CA LEU A 171 -8.16 32.23 16.34
C LEU A 171 -8.32 32.43 17.85
N GLU A 172 -7.69 33.46 18.41
CA GLU A 172 -7.74 33.71 19.85
C GLU A 172 -9.09 34.30 20.32
N PRO A 173 -9.64 35.37 19.72
CA PRO A 173 -10.86 35.99 20.23
C PRO A 173 -12.17 35.26 19.88
N LEU A 174 -12.20 34.45 18.82
CA LEU A 174 -13.43 33.78 18.36
C LEU A 174 -13.42 32.27 18.57
N VAL A 175 -12.24 31.63 18.59
CA VAL A 175 -12.15 30.16 18.64
C VAL A 175 -11.62 29.67 19.99
N LEU A 176 -10.61 30.32 20.57
CA LEU A 176 -9.96 29.91 21.84
C LEU A 176 -10.36 30.77 23.06
N ALA A 177 -11.38 31.62 22.92
CA ALA A 177 -11.72 32.64 23.91
C ALA A 177 -12.13 32.05 25.27
N ARG A 178 -12.76 30.87 25.30
CA ARG A 178 -13.23 30.23 26.53
C ARG A 178 -12.09 29.56 27.30
N GLU A 179 -11.13 29.01 26.58
CA GLU A 179 -9.99 28.24 27.07
C GLU A 179 -8.91 29.19 27.62
N SER A 180 -8.59 30.24 26.87
CA SER A 180 -7.67 31.31 27.27
C SER A 180 -8.13 32.02 28.55
N ALA A 181 -9.44 32.34 28.67
CA ALA A 181 -10.02 32.95 29.85
C ALA A 181 -9.95 32.02 31.09
N THR A 182 -10.06 30.71 30.90
CA THR A 182 -9.98 29.73 32.00
C THR A 182 -8.54 29.57 32.51
N ILE A 183 -7.56 29.57 31.60
CA ILE A 183 -6.13 29.54 31.95
C ILE A 183 -5.75 30.81 32.71
N HIS A 184 -6.13 31.99 32.20
CA HIS A 184 -5.79 33.26 32.83
C HIS A 184 -6.37 33.38 34.25
N ARG A 185 -7.57 32.81 34.49
CA ARG A 185 -8.23 32.77 35.80
C ARG A 185 -7.59 31.75 36.75
N ARG A 186 -7.12 30.60 36.25
CA ARG A 186 -6.38 29.62 37.07
C ARG A 186 -5.00 30.15 37.45
N CYS A 187 -4.27 30.76 36.52
CA CYS A 187 -2.98 31.41 36.82
C CYS A 187 -3.12 32.56 37.84
N SER A 188 -4.17 33.39 37.73
CA SER A 188 -4.41 34.44 38.74
C SER A 188 -4.78 33.87 40.12
N THR A 189 -5.44 32.70 40.17
CA THR A 189 -5.80 32.04 41.43
C THR A 189 -4.61 31.32 42.05
N SER A 190 -3.72 30.70 41.24
CA SER A 190 -2.48 30.07 41.72
C SER A 190 -1.38 31.06 42.10
N CYS A 191 -1.40 32.29 41.55
CA CYS A 191 -0.46 33.35 41.89
C CYS A 191 -0.95 34.30 43.01
N SER A 192 -2.07 33.99 43.68
CA SER A 192 -2.55 34.79 44.81
C SER A 192 -1.67 34.53 46.05
N PRO A 193 -1.12 35.56 46.73
CA PRO A 193 -0.12 35.40 47.78
C PRO A 193 -0.75 34.97 49.12
N ALA A 194 -1.20 33.71 49.22
CA ALA A 194 -1.58 33.08 50.49
C ALA A 194 -0.39 32.30 51.09
N ALA A 195 0.71 33.00 51.35
CA ALA A 195 1.84 32.51 52.15
C ALA A 195 2.61 33.70 52.77
N ARG A 196 1.92 34.53 53.55
CA ARG A 196 2.54 35.47 54.49
C ARG A 196 1.75 35.54 55.80
N SER A 197 2.01 34.57 56.68
CA SER A 197 1.87 34.57 58.16
C SER A 197 1.69 33.09 58.56
N SER A 198 2.51 32.44 59.38
CA SER A 198 2.95 32.87 60.71
C SER A 198 4.19 32.07 61.14
N GLY A 199 5.34 32.73 61.26
CA GLY A 199 6.47 32.24 62.05
C GLY A 199 6.44 32.92 63.42
N ARG A 200 5.87 32.25 64.43
CA ARG A 200 5.93 32.67 65.83
C ARG A 200 7.01 31.83 66.51
N ALA A 201 8.12 32.46 66.89
CA ALA A 201 9.11 31.88 67.79
C ALA A 201 8.63 31.96 69.25
N PRO A 202 8.93 30.97 70.10
CA PRO A 202 9.12 31.21 71.52
C PRO A 202 10.60 31.05 71.91
N GLY A 203 11.04 31.90 72.85
CA GLY A 203 12.27 31.72 73.60
C GLY A 203 12.11 30.76 74.76
#